data_AF-A0A2B5XGV8-F1
#
_entry.id   AF-A0A2B5XGV8-F1
#
_cell.length_a   1.000
_cell.length_b   1.000
_cell.length_c   1.000
_cell.angle_alpha   90.00
_cell.angle_beta   90.00
_cell.angle_gamma   90.00
#
_symmetry.space_group_name_H-M   'P 1'
#
loop_
_entity.id
_entity.type
_entity.pdbx_description
1 polymer ?
#
loop_
_entity_poly.entity_id
_entity_poly.type
_entity_poly.pdbx_seq_one_letter_code
_entity_poly.pdbx_strand_id
1 'polypeptide(L)' 'MIIEFDGYRINEYVIGRNCSLNELRRMYLHVKNEEISNEDLLSLFCVQYHYEKPPKLLQEDVMSDVVIDLDTDYIYIPNR' A
#
# COMPACT_ATOMS: atom_id res chain seq x y z
N MET A 1 -7.67 -1.79 -7.78
CA MET A 1 -7.70 -1.57 -6.33
C MET A 1 -6.72 -0.48 -6.01
N ILE A 2 -7.19 0.52 -5.30
CA ILE A 2 -6.39 1.62 -4.75
C ILE A 2 -6.02 1.24 -3.32
N ILE A 3 -4.72 1.20 -3.04
CA ILE A 3 -4.17 0.86 -1.72
C ILE A 3 -3.47 2.10 -1.18
N GLU A 4 -3.81 2.49 0.04
CA GLU A 4 -3.09 3.50 0.81
C GLU A 4 -2.05 2.82 1.70
N PHE A 5 -0.81 3.27 1.61
CA PHE A 5 0.28 2.92 2.50
C PHE A 5 0.47 4.07 3.47
N ASP A 6 0.04 3.86 4.72
CA ASP A 6 0.03 4.87 5.78
C ASP A 6 1.01 4.49 6.88
N GLY A 7 1.83 5.43 7.34
CA GLY A 7 2.78 5.20 8.42
C GLY A 7 3.64 6.42 8.70
N TYR A 8 4.64 6.28 9.57
CA TYR A 8 5.49 7.41 9.95
C TYR A 8 6.20 8.04 8.73
N ARG A 9 5.78 9.28 8.38
CA ARG A 9 6.25 10.07 7.24
C ARG A 9 5.94 9.50 5.85
N ILE A 10 5.05 8.52 5.77
CA ILE A 10 4.60 7.93 4.50
C ILE A 10 3.07 7.94 4.46
N ASN A 11 2.52 8.58 3.44
CA ASN A 11 1.10 8.49 3.08
C ASN A 11 1.07 8.49 1.56
N GLU A 12 1.13 7.29 0.97
CA GLU A 12 1.29 7.12 -0.47
C GLU A 12 0.24 6.14 -0.98
N TYR A 13 -0.20 6.36 -2.22
CA TYR A 13 -1.24 5.57 -2.84
C TYR A 13 -0.64 4.74 -3.97
N VAL A 14 -1.17 3.54 -4.18
CA VAL A 14 -0.85 2.72 -5.35
C VAL A 14 -2.10 2.14 -5.98
N ILE A 15 -2.07 1.97 -7.30
CA ILE A 15 -3.19 1.47 -8.08
C ILE A 15 -2.73 0.24 -8.86
N GLY A 16 -3.53 -0.82 -8.81
CA GLY A 16 -3.23 -2.05 -9.53
C GLY A 16 -4.41 -3.01 -9.58
N ARG A 17 -4.10 -4.30 -9.81
CA ARG A 17 -5.11 -5.36 -9.95
C ARG A 17 -6.00 -5.46 -8.71
N ASN A 18 -7.25 -5.88 -8.88
CA ASN A 18 -8.10 -6.23 -7.75
C ASN A 18 -7.65 -7.54 -7.12
N CYS A 19 -7.68 -7.61 -5.78
CA CYS A 19 -7.41 -8.83 -5.02
C CYS A 19 -8.22 -8.83 -3.72
N SER A 20 -8.35 -10.00 -3.10
CA SER A 20 -8.96 -10.13 -1.77
C SER A 20 -8.02 -9.60 -0.68
N LEU A 21 -8.56 -9.22 0.49
CA LEU A 21 -7.76 -8.84 1.66
C LEU A 21 -6.74 -9.90 2.07
N ASN A 22 -7.09 -11.19 1.94
CA ASN A 22 -6.19 -12.30 2.26
C ASN A 22 -5.05 -12.43 1.25
N GLU A 23 -5.28 -12.13 -0.03
CA GLU A 23 -4.22 -12.05 -1.03
C GLU A 23 -3.33 -10.86 -0.78
N LEU A 24 -3.91 -9.70 -0.50
CA LEU A 24 -3.15 -8.49 -0.20
C LEU A 24 -2.24 -8.67 1.02
N ARG A 25 -2.76 -9.28 2.10
CA ARG A 25 -1.96 -9.61 3.28
C ARG A 25 -0.77 -10.52 2.95
N ARG A 26 -0.97 -11.55 2.13
CA ARG A 26 0.13 -12.42 1.69
C ARG A 26 1.15 -11.66 0.84
N MET A 27 0.68 -10.78 -0.05
CA MET A 27 1.55 -9.95 -0.88
C MET A 27 2.41 -9.01 -0.04
N TYR A 28 1.79 -8.33 0.93
CA TYR A 28 2.45 -7.43 1.87
C TYR A 28 3.50 -8.16 2.72
N LEU A 29 3.11 -9.26 3.38
CA LEU A 29 4.03 -10.03 4.24
C LEU A 29 5.20 -10.66 3.46
N HIS A 30 5.03 -10.93 2.17
CA HIS A 30 6.11 -11.46 1.33
C HIS A 30 7.18 -10.40 1.04
N VAL A 31 6.82 -9.11 0.94
CA VAL A 31 7.78 -8.02 0.72
C VAL A 31 8.23 -7.34 2.01
N LYS A 32 7.50 -7.54 3.11
CA LYS A 32 7.88 -7.02 4.43
C LYS A 32 9.18 -7.67 4.88
N ASN A 33 10.20 -6.84 5.05
CA ASN A 33 11.48 -7.18 5.66
C ASN A 33 11.82 -6.08 6.67
N GLU A 34 12.25 -6.45 7.88
CA GLU A 34 12.62 -5.50 8.93
C GLU A 34 13.85 -4.66 8.58
N GLU A 35 14.62 -5.07 7.57
CA GLU A 35 15.86 -4.40 7.14
C GLU A 35 15.66 -3.29 6.09
N ILE A 36 14.44 -3.12 5.54
CA ILE A 36 14.17 -2.13 4.48
C ILE A 36 13.29 -0.98 4.97
N SER A 37 13.48 0.21 4.38
CA SER A 37 12.65 1.37 4.67
C SER A 37 11.21 1.18 4.15
N ASN A 38 10.26 1.96 4.68
CA ASN A 38 8.89 1.98 4.18
C ASN A 38 8.81 2.40 2.70
N GLU A 39 9.67 3.33 2.25
CA GLU A 39 9.72 3.73 0.84
C GLU A 39 10.26 2.61 -0.07
N ASP A 40 11.26 1.86 0.40
CA ASP A 40 11.81 0.71 -0.32
C ASP A 40 10.80 -0.44 -0.36
N LEU A 41 10.09 -0.70 0.73
CA LEU A 41 9.00 -1.69 0.80
C LEU A 41 7.92 -1.36 -0.22
N LEU A 42 7.46 -0.10 -0.25
CA LEU A 42 6.45 0.35 -1.21
C LEU A 42 6.93 0.18 -2.65
N SER A 43 8.18 0.55 -2.92
CA SER A 43 8.77 0.45 -4.26
C SER A 43 8.92 -1.03 -4.69
N LEU A 44 9.34 -1.91 -3.78
CA LEU A 44 9.41 -3.35 -4.00
C LEU A 44 8.02 -3.95 -4.24
N PHE A 45 7.02 -3.55 -3.45
CA PHE A 45 5.64 -3.97 -3.62
C PHE A 45 5.10 -3.62 -5.02
N CYS A 46 5.33 -2.37 -5.46
CA CYS A 46 4.97 -1.90 -6.80
C CYS A 46 5.59 -2.75 -7.91
N VAL A 47 6.91 -2.97 -7.85
CA VAL A 47 7.65 -3.73 -8.88
C VAL A 47 7.22 -5.19 -8.90
N GLN A 48 7.13 -5.84 -7.74
CA GLN A 48 6.84 -7.28 -7.61
C GLN A 48 5.42 -7.63 -8.06
N TYR A 49 4.46 -6.73 -7.81
CA TYR A 49 3.04 -7.01 -8.02
C TYR A 49 2.38 -6.15 -9.09
N HIS A 50 3.17 -5.37 -9.84
CA HIS A 50 2.70 -4.49 -10.92
C HIS A 50 1.65 -3.48 -10.46
N TYR A 51 1.92 -2.83 -9.32
CA TYR A 51 1.15 -1.67 -8.85
C TYR A 51 1.92 -0.40 -9.20
N GLU A 52 1.18 0.67 -9.50
CA GLU A 52 1.75 1.94 -9.93
C GLU A 52 1.40 3.05 -8.93
N LYS A 53 2.35 3.96 -8.70
CA LYS A 53 2.08 5.18 -7.93
C LYS A 53 1.36 6.17 -8.85
N PRO A 54 0.12 6.60 -8.54
CA PRO A 54 -0.52 7.65 -9.30
C PRO A 54 0.24 8.97 -9.10
N PRO A 55 0.21 9.90 -10.08
CA PRO A 55 0.72 11.25 -9.92
C PRO A 55 0.24 11.90 -8.61
N LYS A 56 1.15 12.57 -7.86
CA LYS A 56 0.83 13.18 -6.56
C LYS A 56 -0.35 14.15 -6.60
N LEU A 57 -0.50 14.90 -7.70
CA LEU A 57 -1.63 15.81 -7.92
C LEU A 57 -3.00 15.12 -7.91
N LEU A 58 -3.03 13.81 -8.16
CA LEU A 58 -4.26 13.04 -8.14
C LEU A 58 -4.56 12.47 -6.76
N GLN A 59 -3.62 12.50 -5.79
CA GLN A 59 -3.77 11.84 -4.48
C GLN A 59 -4.66 12.60 -3.48
N GLU A 60 -4.84 13.92 -3.63
CA GLU A 60 -5.58 14.76 -2.65
C GLU A 60 -7.06 14.38 -2.49
N ASP A 61 -7.69 13.81 -3.52
CA ASP A 61 -9.10 13.40 -3.53
C ASP A 61 -9.29 11.87 -3.63
N VAL A 62 -8.23 11.08 -3.42
CA VAL A 62 -8.30 9.62 -3.62
C VAL A 62 -8.92 8.94 -2.41
N MET A 63 -10.03 8.27 -2.67
CA MET A 63 -10.57 7.25 -1.78
C MET A 63 -9.86 5.92 -2.02
N SER A 64 -9.13 5.43 -1.02
CA SER A 64 -8.50 4.12 -1.02
C SER A 64 -9.54 3.02 -0.78
N ASP A 65 -9.41 1.88 -1.47
CA ASP A 65 -10.24 0.70 -1.23
C ASP A 65 -9.81 -0.02 0.07
N VAL A 66 -8.53 0.12 0.43
CA VAL A 66 -7.90 -0.51 1.59
C VAL A 66 -6.70 0.32 2.05
N VAL A 67 -6.43 0.29 3.35
CA VAL A 67 -5.27 0.88 3.99
C VAL A 67 -4.36 -0.24 4.49
N ILE A 68 -3.06 -0.08 4.28
CA ILE A 68 -1.98 -0.82 4.94
C ILE A 68 -1.29 0.17 5.88
N ASP A 69 -1.52 0.00 7.18
CA ASP A 69 -0.79 0.70 8.22
C ASP A 69 0.59 0.03 8.38
N LEU A 70 1.64 0.75 8.03
CA LEU A 70 3.03 0.31 8.04
C LEU A 70 3.65 0.34 9.44
N ASP A 71 3.05 1.09 10.37
CA ASP A 71 3.51 1.19 11.75
C ASP A 71 2.95 0.01 12.59
N THR A 72 1.76 -0.50 12.24
CA THR A 72 1.09 -1.59 12.97
C THR A 72 0.90 -2.89 12.17
N ASP A 73 1.30 -2.91 10.90
CA ASP A 73 1.05 -3.98 9.92
C ASP A 73 -0.45 -4.31 9.75
N TYR A 74 -1.34 -3.41 10.17
CA TYR A 74 -2.79 -3.60 10.10
C TYR A 74 -3.33 -3.26 8.71
N ILE A 75 -4.08 -4.19 8.12
CA ILE A 75 -4.68 -4.04 6.79
C ILE A 75 -6.20 -4.03 6.93
N TYR A 76 -6.84 -2.94 6.51
CA TYR A 76 -8.27 -2.73 6.75
C TYR A 76 -8.95 -1.92 5.64
N ILE A 77 -10.27 -2.07 5.52
CA ILE A 77 -11.10 -1.24 4.65
C ILE A 77 -11.43 0.04 5.43
N PRO A 78 -11.07 1.23 4.93
CA PRO A 78 -11.33 2.47 5.63
C PRO A 78 -12.84 2.78 5.64
N ASN A 79 -13.39 3.13 6.81
CA ASN A 79 -14.73 3.70 6.93
C ASN A 79 -14.58 5.23 6.87
N ARG A 80 -14.70 5.82 5.68
CA ARG A 80 -14.62 7.27 5.45
C ARG A 80 -15.86 7.74 4.70
#